data_AF-A0A2K3M085-F1
#
_entry.id   AF-A0A2K3M085-F1
#
_cell.length_a   1.000
_cell.length_b   1.000
_cell.length_c   1.000
_cell.angle_alpha   90.00
_cell.angle_beta   90.00
_cell.angle_gamma   90.00
#
_symmetry.space_group_name_H-M   'P 1'
#
loop_
_entity.id
_entity.type
_entity.pdbx_description
1 polymer ?
#
loop_
_entity_poly.entity_id
_entity_poly.type
_entity_poly.pdbx_seq_one_letter_code
_entity_poly.pdbx_strand_id
1 'polypeptide(L)'
;MAIISLCFLAQTYQHASTVIQSLVEEDINVKFLVQLDKLIRLLETPVFAYLRLQLLEPGRYTWLFKALYGLLMLLPQQSAAFKILKTRLKAVPSYSFNGEQLKKTSSGNPYQFLQHMSGGSHTAEDGDVAVDSGNSHNGINFVARLNQFQQMQQQHREHFRAQAQT
;
A
#
# COMPACT_ATOMS: atom_id res chain seq x y z
N MET A 1 -15.49 -16.21 -1.88
CA MET A 1 -14.64 -15.12 -2.43
C MET A 1 -15.34 -13.80 -2.63
N ALA A 2 -16.60 -13.75 -3.05
CA ALA A 2 -17.31 -12.49 -3.30
C ALA A 2 -17.26 -11.51 -2.12
N ILE A 3 -17.36 -12.01 -0.88
CA ILE A 3 -17.24 -11.20 0.34
C ILE A 3 -15.88 -10.50 0.43
N ILE A 4 -14.77 -11.21 0.19
CA ILE A 4 -13.43 -10.63 0.21
C ILE A 4 -13.28 -9.58 -0.90
N SER A 5 -13.74 -9.88 -2.12
CA SER A 5 -13.75 -8.91 -3.24
C SER A 5 -14.54 -7.65 -2.89
N LEU A 6 -15.72 -7.82 -2.29
CA LEU A 6 -16.57 -6.71 -1.85
C LEU A 6 -15.91 -5.90 -0.74
N CYS A 7 -15.29 -6.54 0.25
CA CYS A 7 -14.58 -5.84 1.30
C CYS A 7 -13.40 -5.02 0.76
N PHE A 8 -12.67 -5.53 -0.22
CA PHE A 8 -11.63 -4.75 -0.89
C PHE A 8 -12.23 -3.57 -1.66
N LEU A 9 -13.34 -3.78 -2.38
CA LEU A 9 -14.02 -2.74 -3.15
C LEU A 9 -14.56 -1.62 -2.26
N ALA A 10 -15.20 -1.99 -1.15
CA ALA A 10 -15.75 -1.09 -0.15
C ALA A 10 -14.70 -0.49 0.80
N GLN A 11 -13.42 -0.87 0.63
CA GLN A 11 -12.29 -0.44 1.48
C GLN A 11 -12.43 -0.83 2.96
N THR A 12 -13.24 -1.86 3.27
CA THR A 12 -13.43 -2.38 4.62
C THR A 12 -12.38 -3.46 4.93
N TYR A 13 -11.10 -3.07 4.94
CA TYR A 13 -9.97 -4.01 5.03
C TYR A 13 -9.91 -4.79 6.34
N GLN A 14 -10.38 -4.20 7.44
CA GLN A 14 -10.47 -4.90 8.71
C GLN A 14 -11.39 -6.13 8.59
N HIS A 15 -12.54 -5.98 7.93
CA HIS A 15 -13.48 -7.08 7.71
C HIS A 15 -12.90 -8.11 6.74
N ALA A 16 -12.21 -7.66 5.69
CA ALA A 16 -11.48 -8.57 4.80
C ALA A 16 -10.50 -9.44 5.59
N SER A 17 -9.69 -8.84 6.48
CA SER A 17 -8.73 -9.58 7.30
C SER A 17 -9.40 -10.60 8.21
N THR A 18 -10.53 -10.26 8.85
CA THR A 18 -11.27 -11.19 9.71
C THR A 18 -11.81 -12.38 8.91
N VAL A 19 -12.41 -12.11 7.74
CA VAL A 19 -12.93 -13.15 6.85
C VAL A 19 -11.78 -14.04 6.34
N ILE A 20 -10.62 -13.49 6.02
CA ILE A 20 -9.45 -14.28 5.60
C ILE A 20 -8.96 -15.19 6.72
N GLN A 21 -8.96 -14.72 7.97
CA GLN A 21 -8.56 -15.53 9.12
C GLN A 21 -9.51 -16.70 9.36
N SER A 22 -10.83 -16.49 9.23
CA SER A 22 -11.80 -17.58 9.39
C SER A 22 -11.69 -18.65 8.30
N LEU A 23 -11.12 -18.34 7.13
CA LEU A 23 -10.90 -19.32 6.06
C LEU A 23 -9.77 -20.32 6.36
N VAL A 24 -8.94 -20.06 7.37
CA VAL A 24 -7.87 -20.99 7.80
C VAL A 24 -8.45 -22.22 8.50
N GLU A 25 -9.64 -22.09 9.09
CA GLU A 25 -10.30 -23.18 9.83
C GLU A 25 -11.00 -24.18 8.91
N GLU A 26 -11.19 -23.86 7.62
CA GLU A 26 -11.77 -24.76 6.62
C GLU A 26 -10.70 -25.59 5.90
N ASP A 27 -11.03 -26.84 5.56
CA ASP A 27 -10.17 -27.72 4.75
C ASP A 27 -9.84 -27.08 3.39
N ILE A 28 -8.54 -26.85 3.14
CA ILE A 28 -8.06 -26.23 1.90
C ILE A 28 -8.34 -27.14 0.69
N ASN A 29 -9.37 -26.81 -0.07
CA ASN A 29 -9.76 -27.53 -1.29
C ASN A 29 -9.15 -26.89 -2.55
N VAL A 30 -8.86 -27.70 -3.59
CA VAL A 30 -8.47 -27.24 -4.92
C VAL A 30 -9.46 -26.21 -5.49
N LYS A 31 -10.78 -26.40 -5.27
CA LYS A 31 -11.81 -25.43 -5.71
C LYS A 31 -11.61 -24.06 -5.05
N PHE A 32 -11.23 -24.03 -3.78
CA PHE A 32 -10.94 -22.80 -3.05
C PHE A 32 -9.69 -22.10 -3.60
N LEU A 33 -8.63 -22.86 -3.88
CA LEU A 33 -7.39 -22.33 -4.46
C LEU A 33 -7.62 -21.70 -5.85
N VAL A 34 -8.45 -22.32 -6.70
CA VAL A 34 -8.84 -21.74 -7.99
C VAL A 34 -9.58 -20.41 -7.79
N GLN A 35 -10.44 -20.31 -6.78
CA GLN A 35 -11.16 -19.09 -6.46
C GLN A 35 -10.24 -17.99 -5.90
N LEU A 36 -9.24 -18.35 -5.10
CA LEU A 36 -8.21 -17.42 -4.64
C LEU A 36 -7.40 -16.89 -5.80
N ASP A 37 -6.98 -17.75 -6.73
CA ASP A 37 -6.21 -17.33 -7.89
C ASP A 37 -7.01 -16.35 -8.78
N LYS A 38 -8.31 -16.60 -8.97
CA LYS A 38 -9.23 -15.65 -9.63
C LYS A 38 -9.33 -14.33 -8.87
N LEU A 39 -9.40 -14.36 -7.54
CA LEU A 39 -9.41 -13.16 -6.72
C LEU A 39 -8.12 -12.35 -6.90
N ILE A 40 -6.94 -12.97 -6.85
CA ILE A 40 -5.68 -12.24 -7.05
C ILE A 40 -5.60 -11.64 -8.45
N ARG A 41 -6.04 -12.37 -9.48
CA ARG A 41 -6.15 -11.82 -10.83
C ARG A 41 -7.15 -10.66 -10.91
N LEU A 42 -8.25 -10.72 -10.14
CA LEU A 42 -9.19 -9.62 -10.03
C LEU A 42 -8.55 -8.39 -9.37
N LEU A 43 -7.74 -8.55 -8.32
CA LEU A 43 -6.97 -7.44 -7.72
C LEU A 43 -5.96 -6.83 -8.71
N GLU A 44 -5.54 -7.58 -9.72
CA GLU A 44 -4.70 -7.05 -10.80
C GLU A 44 -5.48 -6.22 -11.84
N THR A 45 -6.81 -6.22 -11.83
CA THR A 45 -7.59 -5.41 -12.76
C THR A 45 -7.51 -3.91 -12.41
N PRO A 46 -7.77 -3.01 -13.38
CA PRO A 46 -7.76 -1.56 -13.13
C PRO A 46 -8.82 -1.11 -12.12
N VAL A 47 -9.88 -1.89 -11.92
CA VAL A 47 -10.91 -1.60 -10.89
C VAL A 47 -10.27 -1.45 -9.50
N PHE A 48 -9.21 -2.20 -9.24
CA PHE A 48 -8.44 -2.19 -7.98
C PHE A 48 -7.13 -1.38 -8.07
N ALA A 49 -6.99 -0.47 -9.05
CA ALA A 49 -5.81 0.39 -9.13
C ALA A 49 -5.57 1.21 -7.85
N TYR A 50 -6.66 1.64 -7.18
CA TYR A 50 -6.57 2.39 -5.94
C TYR A 50 -5.92 1.59 -4.79
N LEU A 51 -6.07 0.25 -4.75
CA LEU A 51 -5.39 -0.58 -3.73
C LEU A 51 -3.87 -0.48 -3.83
N ARG A 52 -3.35 -0.39 -5.06
CA ARG A 52 -1.90 -0.28 -5.29
C ARG A 52 -1.35 1.08 -4.87
N LEU A 53 -2.15 2.12 -4.99
CA LEU A 53 -1.81 3.44 -4.45
C LEU A 53 -1.85 3.42 -2.92
N GLN A 54 -2.87 2.79 -2.33
CA GLN A 54 -2.98 2.64 -0.87
C GLN A 54 -1.88 1.75 -0.27
N LEU A 55 -1.36 0.79 -1.04
CA LEU A 55 -0.18 0.03 -0.67
C LEU A 55 1.07 0.91 -0.50
N LEU A 56 1.13 2.12 -1.04
CA LEU A 56 2.26 3.02 -0.78
C LEU A 56 2.20 3.65 0.63
N GLU A 57 1.08 3.53 1.34
CA GLU A 57 0.84 4.14 2.65
C GLU A 57 0.58 3.06 3.74
N PRO A 58 1.60 2.25 4.12
CA PRO A 58 1.41 1.16 5.09
C PRO A 58 0.95 1.62 6.47
N GLY A 59 1.31 2.83 6.90
CA GLY A 59 0.85 3.39 8.18
C GLY A 59 -0.66 3.66 8.21
N ARG A 60 -1.25 4.03 7.06
CA ARG A 60 -2.67 4.36 6.97
C ARG A 60 -3.54 3.13 6.72
N TYR A 61 -3.02 2.15 5.96
CA TYR A 61 -3.77 0.97 5.54
C TYR A 61 -3.18 -0.34 6.09
N THR A 62 -2.87 -0.38 7.38
CA THR A 62 -2.30 -1.58 8.05
C THR A 62 -3.12 -2.85 7.82
N TRP A 63 -4.45 -2.74 7.88
CA TRP A 63 -5.36 -3.86 7.63
C TRP A 63 -5.35 -4.36 6.19
N LEU A 64 -5.08 -3.50 5.20
CA LEU A 64 -4.91 -3.90 3.80
C LEU A 64 -3.70 -4.82 3.66
N PHE A 65 -2.57 -4.43 4.24
CA PHE A 65 -1.36 -5.27 4.26
C PHE A 65 -1.61 -6.59 4.97
N LYS A 66 -2.25 -6.57 6.15
CA LYS A 66 -2.59 -7.79 6.89
C LYS A 66 -3.47 -8.73 6.06
N ALA A 67 -4.49 -8.21 5.38
CA ALA A 67 -5.34 -8.99 4.49
C ALA A 67 -4.56 -9.57 3.30
N LEU A 68 -3.73 -8.77 2.62
CA LEU A 68 -2.97 -9.23 1.45
C LEU A 68 -1.89 -10.25 1.81
N TYR A 69 -1.17 -10.07 2.92
CA TYR A 69 -0.24 -11.10 3.42
C TYR A 69 -0.99 -12.35 3.89
N GLY A 70 -2.18 -12.21 4.49
CA GLY A 70 -3.04 -13.35 4.80
C GLY A 70 -3.40 -14.17 3.56
N LEU A 71 -3.84 -13.51 2.48
CA LEU A 71 -4.09 -14.16 1.20
C LEU A 71 -2.83 -14.81 0.61
N LEU A 72 -1.67 -14.15 0.74
CA LEU A 72 -0.40 -14.70 0.28
C LEU A 72 -0.05 -16.01 1.00
N MET A 73 -0.33 -16.10 2.31
CA MET A 73 -0.06 -17.30 3.12
C MET A 73 -1.04 -18.46 2.84
N LEU A 74 -2.22 -18.18 2.28
CA LEU A 74 -3.18 -19.21 1.87
C LEU A 74 -2.87 -19.83 0.49
N LEU A 75 -2.00 -19.20 -0.31
CA LEU A 75 -1.70 -19.64 -1.67
C LEU A 75 -0.53 -20.65 -1.70
N PRO A 76 -0.59 -21.69 -2.55
CA PRO A 76 0.54 -22.55 -2.83
C PRO A 76 1.70 -21.75 -3.43
N GLN A 77 2.92 -22.00 -2.97
CA GLN A 77 4.12 -21.24 -3.37
C GLN A 77 4.39 -21.28 -4.88
N GLN A 78 4.00 -22.35 -5.55
CA GLN A 78 4.20 -22.57 -6.98
C GLN A 78 3.13 -21.86 -7.83
N SER A 79 2.06 -21.34 -7.23
CA SER A 79 0.96 -20.71 -7.96
C SER A 79 1.37 -19.39 -8.61
N ALA A 80 0.76 -19.08 -9.75
CA ALA A 80 0.94 -17.79 -10.43
C ALA A 80 0.44 -16.63 -9.56
N ALA A 81 -0.73 -16.79 -8.92
CA ALA A 81 -1.26 -15.82 -7.97
C ALA A 81 -0.28 -15.48 -6.84
N PHE A 82 0.40 -16.47 -6.26
CA PHE A 82 1.41 -16.22 -5.23
C PHE A 82 2.55 -15.32 -5.75
N LYS A 83 3.06 -15.61 -6.96
CA LYS A 83 4.14 -14.82 -7.57
C LYS A 83 3.71 -13.39 -7.89
N ILE A 84 2.50 -13.21 -8.39
CA ILE A 84 1.91 -11.90 -8.68
C ILE A 84 1.82 -11.07 -7.40
N LEU A 85 1.14 -11.60 -6.38
CA LEU A 85 0.90 -10.90 -5.13
C LEU A 85 2.21 -10.60 -4.39
N LYS A 86 3.14 -11.56 -4.34
CA LYS A 86 4.47 -11.36 -3.74
C LYS A 86 5.25 -10.26 -4.45
N THR A 87 5.21 -10.21 -5.78
CA THR A 87 5.90 -9.17 -6.56
C THR A 87 5.31 -7.79 -6.26
N ARG A 88 3.98 -7.67 -6.18
CA ARG A 88 3.33 -6.40 -5.80
C ARG A 88 3.74 -5.94 -4.41
N LEU A 89 3.68 -6.82 -3.42
CA LEU A 89 4.06 -6.48 -2.05
C LEU A 89 5.54 -6.13 -1.92
N LYS A 90 6.42 -6.75 -2.73
CA LYS A 90 7.85 -6.41 -2.79
C LYS A 90 8.16 -5.10 -3.50
N ALA A 91 7.32 -4.69 -4.45
CA ALA A 91 7.51 -3.44 -5.18
C ALA A 91 7.16 -2.21 -4.34
N VAL A 92 6.42 -2.40 -3.24
CA VAL A 92 6.17 -1.34 -2.26
C VAL A 92 7.47 -1.07 -1.50
N PRO A 93 7.89 0.20 -1.35
CA PRO A 93 9.03 0.54 -0.51
C PRO A 93 8.82 -0.04 0.90
N SER A 94 9.82 -0.73 1.42
CA SER A 94 9.82 -1.18 2.81
C SER A 94 9.95 0.05 3.71
N TYR A 95 8.84 0.73 3.96
CA TYR A 95 8.75 1.66 5.06
C TYR A 95 8.98 0.82 6.31
N SER A 96 10.02 1.17 7.07
CA SER A 96 10.16 0.62 8.42
C SER A 96 8.82 0.87 9.09
N PHE A 97 8.16 -0.21 9.49
CA PHE A 97 7.00 -0.16 10.34
C PHE A 97 7.53 0.39 11.67
N ASN A 98 7.72 1.69 11.75
CA ASN A 98 7.99 2.38 12.99
C ASN A 98 6.70 2.22 13.76
N GLY A 99 6.62 1.11 14.48
CA GLY A 99 5.59 0.87 15.45
C GLY A 99 5.69 2.00 16.45
N GLU A 100 4.86 3.02 16.26
CA GLU A 100 4.36 3.81 17.37
C GLU A 100 3.46 2.87 18.19
N GLN A 101 4.10 1.89 18.84
CA GLN A 101 3.49 1.01 19.79
C GLN A 101 3.55 1.72 21.14
N LEU A 102 2.37 1.96 21.68
CA LEU A 102 2.06 1.83 23.10
C LEU A 102 3.13 2.33 24.08
N LYS A 103 2.82 3.48 24.68
CA LYS A 103 3.15 3.74 26.09
C LYS A 103 2.79 2.49 26.92
N LYS A 104 3.78 1.80 27.50
CA LYS A 104 3.85 1.36 28.91
C LYS A 104 5.04 0.40 29.19
N THR A 105 5.92 0.89 30.06
CA THR A 105 6.61 0.19 31.18
C THR A 105 7.47 -1.05 30.94
N SER A 106 8.75 -0.90 31.33
CA SER A 106 9.59 -1.84 32.10
C SER A 106 10.12 -3.12 31.43
N SER A 107 11.46 -3.10 31.27
CA SER A 107 12.43 -4.20 31.41
C SER A 107 12.37 -5.43 30.49
N GLY A 108 13.50 -5.67 29.80
CA GLY A 108 13.89 -7.00 29.32
C GLY A 108 14.01 -7.15 27.81
N ASN A 109 15.17 -6.79 27.25
CA ASN A 109 15.58 -7.13 25.88
C ASN A 109 15.85 -8.65 25.80
N PRO A 110 15.47 -9.35 24.72
CA PRO A 110 16.52 -9.74 23.78
C PRO A 110 16.00 -9.84 22.33
N TYR A 111 16.52 -9.03 21.42
CA TYR A 111 17.04 -9.50 20.10
C TYR A 111 17.79 -8.34 19.46
N GLN A 112 19.04 -8.21 19.88
CA GLN A 112 20.06 -7.35 19.29
C GLN A 112 20.65 -8.10 18.09
N PHE A 113 20.10 -7.91 16.90
CA PHE A 113 20.72 -8.38 15.65
C PHE A 113 20.40 -7.41 14.52
N LEU A 114 21.19 -6.33 14.42
CA LEU A 114 21.62 -5.67 13.16
C LEU A 114 22.28 -4.29 13.34
N GLN A 115 22.50 -3.79 14.55
CA GLN A 115 23.31 -2.57 14.76
C GLN A 115 24.80 -2.89 14.87
N HIS A 116 25.50 -2.98 13.74
CA HIS A 116 26.92 -2.61 13.68
C HIS A 116 27.37 -2.39 12.22
N MET A 117 27.25 -1.16 11.71
CA MET A 117 28.25 -0.56 10.81
C MET A 117 28.31 0.95 11.11
N SER A 118 29.40 1.31 11.77
CA SER A 118 30.01 2.64 11.95
C SER A 118 30.29 3.31 10.59
N GLY A 119 30.39 4.64 10.43
CA GLY A 119 30.58 5.74 11.38
C GLY A 119 30.11 7.08 10.79
N GLY A 120 29.83 8.08 11.63
CA GLY A 120 30.77 9.17 11.99
C GLY A 120 30.61 10.33 11.00
N SER A 121 30.20 11.55 11.35
CA SER A 121 30.73 12.42 12.40
C SER A 121 29.70 13.49 12.78
N HIS A 122 29.68 13.86 14.05
CA HIS A 122 29.12 15.11 14.55
C HIS A 122 30.05 16.27 14.17
N THR A 123 29.49 17.41 13.75
CA THR A 123 29.92 18.74 14.17
C THR A 123 28.70 19.67 14.13
N ALA A 124 28.40 20.26 15.28
CA ALA A 124 27.50 21.39 15.41
C ALA A 124 28.31 22.64 15.08
N GLU A 125 27.87 23.47 14.14
CA GLU A 125 28.31 24.85 14.03
C GLU A 125 27.12 25.74 13.68
N ASP A 126 26.95 26.70 14.57
CA ASP A 126 26.13 27.90 14.54
C ASP A 126 26.47 28.74 13.30
N GLY A 127 25.47 29.34 12.67
CA GLY A 127 25.64 30.02 11.39
C GLY A 127 24.39 30.80 11.00
N ASP A 128 24.30 32.02 11.53
CA ASP A 128 23.37 33.07 11.20
C ASP A 128 23.29 33.28 9.67
N VAL A 129 22.24 32.77 9.03
CA VAL A 129 22.03 32.95 7.58
C VAL A 129 21.31 34.27 7.37
N ALA A 130 22.10 35.25 6.95
CA ALA A 130 21.67 36.54 6.44
C ALA A 130 20.42 36.40 5.56
N VAL A 131 19.42 37.24 5.85
CA VAL A 131 18.22 37.43 5.05
C VAL A 131 18.66 37.96 3.68
N ASP A 132 18.80 37.07 2.72
CA ASP A 132 18.97 37.44 1.32
C ASP A 132 17.61 37.88 0.76
N SER A 133 17.44 39.20 0.77
CA SER A 133 16.41 39.91 0.04
C SER A 133 16.79 39.89 -1.45
N GLY A 134 16.31 38.88 -2.17
CA GLY A 134 16.75 38.66 -3.55
C GLY A 134 15.86 37.73 -4.38
N ASN A 135 14.81 38.32 -4.97
CA ASN A 135 14.34 38.01 -6.33
C ASN A 135 13.29 36.89 -6.56
N SER A 136 12.04 37.35 -6.76
CA SER A 136 11.10 36.96 -7.83
C SER A 136 10.60 35.50 -7.91
N HIS A 137 9.36 35.35 -7.45
CA HIS A 137 8.43 34.24 -7.69
C HIS A 137 8.57 33.54 -9.05
N ASN A 138 9.30 32.43 -9.08
CA ASN A 138 9.10 31.37 -10.08
C ASN A 138 8.70 30.04 -9.43
N GLY A 139 7.97 30.15 -8.31
CA GLY A 139 7.37 29.00 -7.64
C GLY A 139 6.22 28.47 -8.49
N ILE A 140 6.45 27.37 -9.21
CA ILE A 140 5.39 26.65 -9.91
C ILE A 140 4.26 26.37 -8.92
N ASN A 141 3.07 26.92 -9.16
CA ASN A 141 1.90 26.64 -8.34
C ASN A 141 1.41 25.21 -8.63
N PHE A 142 1.96 24.26 -7.89
CA PHE A 142 1.69 22.83 -8.07
C PHE A 142 0.22 22.49 -7.86
N VAL A 143 -0.44 23.13 -6.89
CA VAL A 143 -1.86 22.92 -6.58
C VAL A 143 -2.73 23.31 -7.77
N ALA A 144 -2.48 24.48 -8.38
CA ALA A 144 -3.21 24.93 -9.56
C ALA A 144 -3.00 23.99 -10.76
N ARG A 145 -1.76 23.54 -11.00
CA ARG A 145 -1.46 22.59 -12.09
C ARG A 145 -2.08 21.21 -11.86
N LEU A 146 -2.11 20.73 -10.63
CA LEU A 146 -2.74 19.46 -10.28
C LEU A 146 -4.26 19.51 -10.52
N ASN A 147 -4.91 20.60 -10.11
CA ASN A 147 -6.33 20.81 -10.39
C ASN A 147 -6.61 20.85 -11.90
N GLN A 148 -5.77 21.55 -12.68
CA GLN A 148 -5.90 21.58 -14.14
C GLN A 148 -5.77 20.18 -14.75
N PHE A 149 -4.79 19.38 -14.30
CA PHE A 149 -4.63 18.00 -14.75
C PHE A 149 -5.85 17.13 -14.43
N GLN A 150 -6.39 17.24 -13.21
CA GLN A 150 -7.60 16.53 -12.80
C GLN A 150 -8.80 16.90 -13.68
N GLN A 151 -8.98 18.18 -14.01
CA GLN A 151 -10.04 18.65 -14.89
C GLN A 151 -9.91 18.09 -16.30
N MET A 152 -8.69 18.07 -16.85
CA MET A 152 -8.41 17.50 -18.17
C MET A 152 -8.69 15.99 -18.23
N GLN A 153 -8.30 15.24 -17.18
CA GLN A 153 -8.61 13.81 -17.07
C GLN A 153 -10.11 13.53 -17.03
N GLN A 154 -10.89 14.41 -16.38
CA GLN A 154 -12.34 14.28 -16.31
C GLN A 154 -12.98 14.49 -17.69
N GLN A 155 -12.59 15.54 -18.41
CA GLN A 155 -13.06 15.81 -19.77
C GLN A 155 -12.77 14.64 -20.72
N HIS A 156 -11.56 14.07 -20.63
CA HIS A 156 -11.18 12.93 -21.47
C HIS A 156 -12.02 11.67 -21.18
N ARG A 157 -12.35 11.42 -19.91
CA ARG A 157 -13.27 10.33 -19.51
C ARG A 157 -14.68 10.51 -20.07
N GLU A 158 -15.20 11.74 -20.05
CA GLU A 158 -16.53 12.06 -20.57
C GLU A 158 -16.59 11.92 -22.09
N HIS A 159 -15.58 12.41 -22.80
CA HIS A 159 -15.45 12.26 -24.25
C HIS A 159 -15.39 10.79 -24.68
N PHE A 160 -14.57 9.97 -24.00
CA PHE A 160 -14.48 8.54 -24.28
C PHE A 160 -15.79 7.79 -23.99
N ARG A 161 -16.52 8.18 -22.93
CA ARG A 161 -17.85 7.63 -22.64
C ARG A 161 -18.88 7.99 -23.71
N ALA A 162 -18.85 9.21 -24.23
CA ALA A 162 -19.78 9.66 -25.28
C ALA A 162 -19.54 8.92 -26.61
N GLN A 163 -18.29 8.68 -26.99
CA GLN A 163 -17.94 7.94 -28.22
C GLN A 163 -18.27 6.44 -28.17
N ALA A 164 -18.34 5.84 -26.97
CA ALA A 164 -18.68 4.44 -26.80
C ALA A 164 -20.19 4.14 -26.87
N GLN A 165 -21.05 5.17 -27.00
CA GLN A 165 -22.51 5.06 -27.03
C GLN A 165 -23.13 5.28 -28.43
N THR A 166 -22.30 5.55 -29.44
CA THR A 166 -22.65 5.59 -30.88
C THR A 166 -22.21 4.33 -31.57
#